data_AF-A0A5J4S1G2-F1
#
_entry.id   AF-A0A5J4S1G2-F1
#
_cell.length_a   1.000
_cell.length_b   1.000
_cell.length_c   1.000
_cell.angle_alpha   90.00
_cell.angle_beta   90.00
_cell.angle_gamma   90.00
#
_symmetry.space_group_name_H-M   'P 1'
#
loop_
_entity.id
_entity.type
_entity.pdbx_description
1 polymer ?
#
loop_
_entity_poly.entity_id
_entity_poly.type
_entity_poly.pdbx_seq_one_letter_code
_entity_poly.pdbx_strand_id
1 'polypeptide(L)'
;MRSYEKANPEKPVIDHLKGLGTKVEDVSSVSMSIIDAGNNYKKEEGVLPPKSFFVIVSGGEVRERDYFKIISTQDRFRRIKIEFVADPNNLNPDGLLETAIYKQEHYKTSQEDEPDRIFIVSDVDHFMNDLLRIRPICGKHGIKLIISNSCFEIWLYYGKFSEQPTDFSIPENYLKISSAFKNYLGGKVKGGVNPKYAIFDIQFAIQNARAIYQEDKNGIPLLFSTNMYLLAESLLPHIKDELSKLITENKDR
;
A
#
# COMPACT_ATOMS: atom_id res chain seq x y z
N MET A 1 -10.64 -54.51 28.10
CA MET A 1 -11.65 -54.70 29.17
C MET A 1 -12.71 -53.62 28.97
N ARG A 2 -13.93 -54.04 28.60
CA ARG A 2 -15.23 -53.32 28.53
C ARG A 2 -15.29 -51.88 27.98
N SER A 3 -15.79 -51.79 26.75
CA SER A 3 -16.63 -50.72 26.19
C SER A 3 -17.84 -50.39 27.07
N TYR A 4 -18.41 -49.17 26.97
CA TYR A 4 -19.85 -48.87 26.76
C TYR A 4 -20.12 -47.35 26.71
N GLU A 5 -21.11 -46.99 25.89
CA GLU A 5 -21.56 -45.66 25.45
C GLU A 5 -22.58 -44.97 26.39
N LYS A 6 -22.86 -43.69 26.05
CA LYS A 6 -24.19 -43.11 25.71
C LYS A 6 -24.81 -42.04 26.64
N ALA A 7 -25.13 -40.94 25.95
CA ALA A 7 -26.38 -40.17 25.94
C ALA A 7 -26.63 -39.03 26.97
N ASN A 8 -26.85 -37.85 26.38
CA ASN A 8 -27.44 -36.62 26.92
C ASN A 8 -28.95 -36.82 27.21
N PRO A 9 -29.58 -36.06 28.11
CA PRO A 9 -30.60 -35.14 27.59
C PRO A 9 -30.81 -33.81 28.35
N GLU A 10 -31.05 -32.78 27.52
CA GLU A 10 -32.08 -31.73 27.55
C GLU A 10 -32.28 -30.76 28.75
N LYS A 11 -32.29 -29.48 28.37
CA LYS A 11 -32.71 -28.30 29.16
C LYS A 11 -34.22 -28.32 29.42
N PRO A 12 -34.68 -27.85 30.59
CA PRO A 12 -36.02 -27.30 30.74
C PRO A 12 -36.00 -25.77 30.65
N VAL A 13 -37.05 -25.25 30.01
CA VAL A 13 -37.45 -23.84 29.92
C VAL A 13 -38.71 -23.64 30.78
N ILE A 14 -39.06 -22.38 31.04
CA ILE A 14 -40.36 -21.84 31.52
C ILE A 14 -40.53 -21.92 33.06
N ASP A 15 -41.12 -20.99 33.83
CA ASP A 15 -41.93 -19.79 33.58
C ASP A 15 -41.89 -18.84 34.80
N HIS A 16 -42.38 -17.62 34.59
CA HIS A 16 -42.61 -16.55 35.55
C HIS A 16 -43.50 -16.93 36.76
N LEU A 17 -43.25 -16.33 37.93
CA LEU A 17 -44.31 -16.00 38.92
C LEU A 17 -43.91 -14.80 39.83
N LYS A 18 -44.79 -13.79 39.82
CA LYS A 18 -45.03 -12.75 40.86
C LYS A 18 -45.30 -13.45 42.21
N GLY A 19 -45.12 -12.95 43.43
CA GLY A 19 -44.99 -11.64 44.07
C GLY A 19 -45.47 -11.78 45.55
N LEU A 20 -45.21 -10.76 46.40
CA LEU A 20 -45.55 -10.57 47.84
C LEU A 20 -44.62 -11.24 48.88
N GLY A 21 -44.05 -10.54 49.89
CA GLY A 21 -44.20 -9.15 50.33
C GLY A 21 -43.21 -8.73 51.44
N THR A 22 -42.93 -7.41 51.48
CA THR A 22 -42.70 -6.49 52.63
C THR A 22 -41.88 -6.96 53.85
N LYS A 23 -40.80 -6.31 54.33
CA LYS A 23 -40.61 -4.90 54.73
C LYS A 23 -39.11 -4.58 54.99
N VAL A 24 -38.77 -3.28 54.89
CA VAL A 24 -37.94 -2.43 55.78
C VAL A 24 -37.04 -1.46 54.97
N GLU A 25 -37.36 -0.17 55.07
CA GLU A 25 -36.57 1.03 54.68
C GLU A 25 -35.38 1.21 55.67
N ASP A 26 -34.27 1.93 55.45
CA ASP A 26 -33.84 2.91 54.45
C ASP A 26 -32.31 3.08 54.60
N VAL A 27 -31.51 3.04 53.52
CA VAL A 27 -30.22 3.76 53.44
C VAL A 27 -30.01 4.20 51.99
N SER A 28 -29.87 5.51 51.85
CA SER A 28 -29.72 6.29 50.63
C SER A 28 -28.70 5.74 49.63
N SER A 29 -29.17 5.49 48.40
CA SER A 29 -28.33 5.45 47.21
C SER A 29 -28.69 6.63 46.33
N VAL A 30 -27.69 7.44 46.01
CA VAL A 30 -27.82 8.56 45.07
C VAL A 30 -28.09 7.95 43.70
N SER A 31 -29.33 8.10 43.22
CA SER A 31 -29.71 7.78 41.86
C SER A 31 -29.12 8.84 40.92
N MET A 32 -27.97 8.52 40.34
CA MET A 32 -27.54 9.24 39.14
C MET A 32 -28.42 8.73 38.00
N SER A 33 -29.43 9.52 37.64
CA SER A 33 -30.26 9.27 36.47
C SER A 33 -29.34 9.19 35.24
N ILE A 34 -29.36 8.04 34.57
CA ILE A 34 -28.81 7.91 33.23
C ILE A 34 -29.67 8.85 32.38
N ILE A 35 -29.07 9.96 31.97
CA ILE A 35 -29.65 10.89 31.02
C ILE A 35 -29.82 10.09 29.74
N ASP A 36 -31.07 9.75 29.42
CA ASP A 36 -31.46 9.20 28.14
C ASP A 36 -30.99 10.20 27.08
N ALA A 37 -29.87 9.87 26.42
CA ALA A 37 -29.24 10.70 25.42
C ALA A 37 -30.06 10.61 24.14
N GLY A 38 -31.28 11.18 24.19
CA GLY A 38 -32.10 11.57 23.07
C GLY A 38 -32.38 10.47 22.06
N ASN A 39 -33.66 10.18 21.91
CA ASN A 39 -34.29 9.53 20.76
C ASN A 39 -34.06 10.26 19.39
N ASN A 40 -33.01 11.08 19.28
CA ASN A 40 -32.58 11.90 18.15
C ASN A 40 -31.17 11.55 17.66
N TYR A 41 -30.51 10.49 18.16
CA TYR A 41 -29.31 9.97 17.51
C TYR A 41 -29.70 9.28 16.19
N LYS A 42 -29.71 10.04 15.11
CA LYS A 42 -29.68 9.47 13.76
C LYS A 42 -28.21 9.25 13.40
N LYS A 43 -27.82 7.98 13.29
CA LYS A 43 -26.58 7.61 12.60
C LYS A 43 -26.72 8.21 11.20
N GLU A 44 -25.95 9.24 10.88
CA GLU A 44 -25.84 9.67 9.50
C GLU A 44 -25.38 8.43 8.72
N GLU A 45 -26.17 8.03 7.72
CA GLU A 45 -25.73 7.06 6.73
C GLU A 45 -24.58 7.72 5.97
N GLY A 46 -23.39 7.67 6.56
CA GLY A 46 -22.17 7.96 5.87
C GLY A 46 -22.03 6.90 4.79
N VAL A 47 -22.39 7.26 3.56
CA VAL A 47 -22.00 6.48 2.40
C VAL A 47 -20.48 6.43 2.44
N LEU A 48 -19.93 5.29 2.87
CA LEU A 48 -18.50 5.07 2.81
C LEU A 48 -18.12 5.15 1.33
N PRO A 49 -17.24 6.09 0.93
CA PRO A 49 -16.81 6.17 -0.45
C PRO A 49 -16.20 4.81 -0.85
N PRO A 50 -16.39 4.37 -2.11
CA PRO A 50 -15.87 3.09 -2.56
C PRO A 50 -14.37 3.03 -2.30
N LYS A 51 -13.94 1.93 -1.68
CA LYS A 51 -12.57 1.70 -1.28
C LYS A 51 -11.87 0.91 -2.37
N SER A 52 -10.77 1.44 -2.89
CA SER A 52 -9.92 0.68 -3.81
C SER A 52 -8.93 -0.19 -3.06
N PHE A 53 -8.59 -1.36 -3.59
CA PHE A 53 -7.63 -2.28 -3.00
C PHE A 53 -6.52 -2.61 -3.99
N PHE A 54 -5.30 -2.16 -3.69
CA PHE A 54 -4.12 -2.44 -4.50
C PHE A 54 -3.15 -3.35 -3.76
N VAL A 55 -2.54 -4.28 -4.49
CA VAL A 55 -1.40 -5.10 -4.03
C VAL A 55 -0.15 -4.63 -4.77
N ILE A 56 0.92 -4.34 -4.04
CA ILE A 56 2.21 -3.91 -4.57
C ILE A 56 3.26 -4.94 -4.14
N VAL A 57 3.76 -5.72 -5.09
CA VAL A 57 4.85 -6.69 -4.90
C VAL A 57 6.16 -6.03 -5.31
N SER A 58 7.10 -5.88 -4.40
CA SER A 58 8.30 -5.04 -4.57
C SER A 58 9.59 -5.85 -4.44
N GLY A 59 10.52 -5.64 -5.37
CA GLY A 59 11.90 -6.16 -5.28
C GLY A 59 12.77 -5.39 -4.27
N GLY A 60 12.31 -4.23 -3.80
CA GLY A 60 12.97 -3.46 -2.75
C GLY A 60 12.18 -3.50 -1.44
N GLU A 61 12.85 -3.86 -0.35
CA GLU A 61 12.18 -4.09 0.94
C GLU A 61 11.98 -2.82 1.76
N VAL A 62 12.99 -1.95 1.83
CA VAL A 62 13.01 -0.86 2.81
C VAL A 62 12.53 0.45 2.19
N ARG A 63 13.13 0.84 1.06
CA ARG A 63 13.00 2.18 0.50
C ARG A 63 11.63 2.41 -0.14
N GLU A 64 11.18 1.44 -0.91
CA GLU A 64 9.89 1.39 -1.59
C GLU A 64 8.78 1.27 -0.54
N ARG A 65 8.96 0.39 0.45
CA ARG A 65 8.03 0.28 1.59
C ARG A 65 7.88 1.60 2.33
N ASP A 66 9.01 2.26 2.63
CA ASP A 66 9.01 3.57 3.28
C ASP A 66 8.27 4.62 2.45
N TYR A 67 8.42 4.59 1.11
CA TYR A 67 7.70 5.48 0.19
C TYR A 67 6.17 5.31 0.26
N PHE A 68 5.66 4.08 0.28
CA PHE A 68 4.21 3.83 0.37
C PHE A 68 3.66 3.91 1.80
N LYS A 69 4.51 3.88 2.83
CA LYS A 69 4.12 3.74 4.23
C LYS A 69 3.04 4.72 4.69
N ILE A 70 3.16 6.00 4.34
CA ILE A 70 2.20 7.03 4.77
C ILE A 70 0.81 6.70 4.21
N ILE A 71 0.72 6.39 2.93
CA ILE A 71 -0.56 6.17 2.24
C ILE A 71 -1.17 4.79 2.50
N SER A 72 -0.39 3.86 3.07
CA SER A 72 -0.88 2.57 3.57
C SER A 72 -1.57 2.66 4.95
N THR A 73 -1.61 3.85 5.58
CA THR A 73 -2.17 4.04 6.92
C THR A 73 -3.70 4.19 6.84
N GLN A 74 -4.43 3.09 7.07
CA GLN A 74 -5.84 2.93 6.71
C GLN A 74 -6.82 3.88 7.43
N ASP A 75 -6.51 4.28 8.67
CA ASP A 75 -7.26 5.28 9.45
C ASP A 75 -7.20 6.66 8.81
N ARG A 76 -6.08 6.98 8.14
CA ARG A 76 -5.89 8.25 7.43
C ARG A 76 -6.38 8.17 5.98
N PHE A 77 -6.05 7.11 5.27
CA PHE A 77 -6.38 6.93 3.85
C PHE A 77 -7.54 5.94 3.68
N ARG A 78 -8.77 6.40 3.90
CA ARG A 78 -9.95 5.51 3.97
C ARG A 78 -10.42 4.99 2.61
N ARG A 79 -10.07 5.70 1.53
CA ARG A 79 -10.48 5.39 0.14
C ARG A 79 -9.59 4.36 -0.54
N ILE A 80 -8.52 3.92 0.11
CA ILE A 80 -7.60 2.92 -0.43
C ILE A 80 -7.12 1.94 0.65
N LYS A 81 -6.97 0.67 0.30
CA LYS A 81 -6.15 -0.34 0.98
C LYS A 81 -4.96 -0.61 0.08
N ILE A 82 -3.77 -0.56 0.65
CA ILE A 82 -2.53 -0.94 -0.02
C ILE A 82 -1.92 -2.08 0.77
N GLU A 83 -1.85 -3.26 0.17
CA GLU A 83 -1.02 -4.35 0.67
C GLU A 83 0.34 -4.26 -0.01
N PHE A 84 1.38 -3.96 0.76
CA PHE A 84 2.76 -3.98 0.28
C PHE A 84 3.41 -5.31 0.65
N VAL A 85 3.94 -6.01 -0.35
CA VAL A 85 4.58 -7.31 -0.21
C VAL A 85 6.02 -7.20 -0.71
N ALA A 86 6.97 -7.58 0.13
CA ALA A 86 8.35 -7.81 -0.25
C ALA A 86 8.81 -9.07 0.49
N ASP A 87 9.08 -10.14 -0.25
CA ASP A 87 9.61 -11.39 0.30
C ASP A 87 11.15 -11.35 0.20
N PRO A 88 11.89 -11.26 1.31
CA PRO A 88 13.35 -11.20 1.30
C PRO A 88 14.02 -12.37 0.56
N ASN A 89 13.32 -13.50 0.44
CA ASN A 89 13.84 -14.69 -0.25
C ASN A 89 13.53 -14.71 -1.75
N ASN A 90 12.65 -13.82 -2.23
CA ASN A 90 12.11 -13.88 -3.59
C ASN A 90 11.99 -12.48 -4.25
N LEU A 91 13.04 -11.65 -4.10
CA LEU A 91 13.09 -10.27 -4.61
C LEU A 91 13.48 -10.13 -6.09
N ASN A 92 13.89 -11.22 -6.75
CA ASN A 92 14.15 -11.20 -8.20
C ASN A 92 12.83 -11.18 -9.00
N PRO A 93 12.80 -10.73 -10.27
CA PRO A 93 11.54 -10.56 -11.00
C PRO A 93 10.68 -11.80 -11.12
N ASP A 94 11.24 -13.01 -11.29
CA ASP A 94 10.44 -14.24 -11.33
C ASP A 94 9.74 -14.49 -9.99
N GLY A 95 10.46 -14.27 -8.89
CA GLY A 95 9.91 -14.37 -7.55
C GLY A 95 8.80 -13.38 -7.26
N LEU A 96 8.95 -12.14 -7.74
CA LEU A 96 7.89 -11.13 -7.67
C LEU A 96 6.67 -11.56 -8.49
N LEU A 97 6.87 -12.16 -9.66
CA LEU A 97 5.79 -12.68 -10.49
C LEU A 97 5.06 -13.86 -9.82
N GLU A 98 5.79 -14.82 -9.27
CA GLU A 98 5.23 -15.94 -8.52
C GLU A 98 4.39 -15.43 -7.34
N THR A 99 4.92 -14.48 -6.58
CA THR A 99 4.22 -13.86 -5.46
C THR A 99 2.96 -13.13 -5.90
N ALA A 100 3.02 -12.38 -7.00
CA ALA A 100 1.88 -11.65 -7.54
C ALA A 100 0.76 -12.58 -8.04
N ILE A 101 1.11 -13.67 -8.74
CA ILE A 101 0.14 -14.69 -9.18
C ILE A 101 -0.45 -15.42 -7.97
N TYR A 102 0.37 -15.79 -6.99
CA TYR A 102 -0.11 -16.39 -5.75
C TYR A 102 -1.13 -15.49 -5.05
N LYS A 103 -0.85 -14.19 -4.92
CA LYS A 103 -1.79 -13.22 -4.33
C LYS A 103 -3.07 -13.12 -5.15
N GLN A 104 -2.97 -13.07 -6.47
CA GLN A 104 -4.14 -13.05 -7.35
C GLN A 104 -5.06 -14.26 -7.11
N GLU A 105 -4.52 -15.47 -7.06
CA GLU A 105 -5.31 -16.70 -6.85
C GLU A 105 -5.82 -16.82 -5.40
N HIS A 106 -5.02 -16.37 -4.43
CA HIS A 106 -5.44 -16.32 -3.03
C HIS A 106 -6.69 -15.45 -2.86
N TYR A 107 -6.71 -14.25 -3.45
CA TYR A 107 -7.84 -13.34 -3.32
C TYR A 107 -9.10 -13.80 -4.05
N LYS A 108 -8.97 -14.47 -5.20
CA LYS A 108 -10.12 -15.08 -5.90
C LYS A 108 -10.82 -16.19 -5.10
N THR A 109 -10.10 -16.82 -4.19
CA THR A 109 -10.58 -17.99 -3.44
C THR A 109 -10.84 -17.70 -1.96
N SER A 110 -10.44 -16.53 -1.48
CA SER A 110 -10.65 -16.11 -0.10
C SER A 110 -12.03 -15.45 0.09
N GLN A 111 -12.38 -15.18 1.34
CA GLN A 111 -13.57 -14.37 1.68
C GLN A 111 -13.26 -12.86 1.72
N GLU A 112 -12.03 -12.46 1.37
CA GLU A 112 -11.62 -11.05 1.32
C GLU A 112 -11.98 -10.41 -0.03
N ASP A 113 -12.04 -9.08 -0.06
CA ASP A 113 -12.19 -8.34 -1.31
C ASP A 113 -11.04 -8.62 -2.27
N GLU A 114 -11.35 -8.85 -3.55
CA GLU A 114 -10.34 -8.97 -4.60
C GLU A 114 -9.64 -7.63 -4.85
N PRO A 115 -8.32 -7.62 -5.12
CA PRO A 115 -7.61 -6.41 -5.45
C PRO A 115 -8.02 -5.89 -6.83
N ASP A 116 -8.34 -4.61 -6.92
CA ASP A 116 -8.61 -3.92 -8.19
C ASP A 116 -7.39 -3.97 -9.13
N ARG A 117 -6.19 -3.95 -8.54
CA ARG A 117 -4.92 -3.89 -9.27
C ARG A 117 -3.82 -4.58 -8.49
N ILE A 118 -3.00 -5.35 -9.21
CA ILE A 118 -1.74 -5.92 -8.71
C ILE A 118 -0.60 -5.32 -9.51
N PHE A 119 0.40 -4.80 -8.80
CA PHE A 119 1.61 -4.21 -9.37
C PHE A 119 2.83 -5.02 -8.95
N ILE A 120 3.77 -5.18 -9.87
CA ILE A 120 5.14 -5.59 -9.56
C ILE A 120 6.02 -4.35 -9.72
N VAL A 121 6.84 -4.03 -8.71
CA VAL A 121 7.81 -2.94 -8.76
C VAL A 121 9.21 -3.53 -8.70
N SER A 122 10.02 -3.27 -9.73
CA SER A 122 11.37 -3.80 -9.84
C SER A 122 12.30 -2.79 -10.51
N ASP A 123 13.59 -3.00 -10.32
CA ASP A 123 14.65 -2.17 -10.89
C ASP A 123 15.31 -2.93 -12.05
N VAL A 124 15.80 -2.22 -13.07
CA VAL A 124 16.54 -2.89 -14.16
C VAL A 124 17.83 -3.50 -13.65
N ASP A 125 18.61 -2.76 -12.85
CA ASP A 125 19.91 -3.12 -12.27
C ASP A 125 20.56 -4.42 -12.81
N HIS A 126 20.46 -5.53 -12.07
CA HIS A 126 20.99 -6.84 -12.45
C HIS A 126 19.96 -7.75 -13.16
N PHE A 127 18.75 -7.24 -13.42
CA PHE A 127 17.54 -8.02 -13.69
C PHE A 127 16.98 -7.86 -15.11
N MET A 128 17.69 -7.22 -16.03
CA MET A 128 17.23 -6.99 -17.41
C MET A 128 16.64 -8.25 -18.08
N ASN A 129 17.35 -9.37 -18.02
CA ASN A 129 16.91 -10.62 -18.66
C ASN A 129 15.66 -11.20 -18.01
N ASP A 130 15.52 -11.06 -16.69
CA ASP A 130 14.37 -11.56 -15.94
C ASP A 130 13.15 -10.69 -16.20
N LEU A 131 13.31 -9.36 -16.27
CA LEU A 131 12.26 -8.42 -16.65
C LEU A 131 11.71 -8.70 -18.05
N LEU A 132 12.57 -8.97 -19.03
CA LEU A 132 12.17 -9.36 -20.38
C LEU A 132 11.34 -10.66 -20.39
N ARG A 133 11.71 -11.62 -19.53
CA ARG A 133 11.02 -12.91 -19.39
C ARG A 133 9.64 -12.75 -18.75
N ILE A 134 9.53 -11.99 -17.66
CA ILE A 134 8.27 -11.89 -16.89
C ILE A 134 7.25 -10.96 -17.52
N ARG A 135 7.67 -9.93 -18.29
CA ARG A 135 6.78 -8.92 -18.89
C ARG A 135 5.58 -9.51 -19.65
N PRO A 136 5.75 -10.45 -20.62
CA PRO A 136 4.61 -11.02 -21.34
C PRO A 136 3.67 -11.82 -20.42
N ILE A 137 4.20 -12.41 -19.34
CA ILE A 137 3.41 -13.18 -18.37
C ILE A 137 2.57 -12.22 -17.51
N CYS A 138 3.17 -11.11 -17.04
CA CYS A 138 2.45 -10.05 -16.33
C CYS A 138 1.24 -9.57 -17.14
N GLY A 139 1.43 -9.30 -18.44
CA GLY A 139 0.36 -8.88 -19.34
C GLY A 139 -0.79 -9.88 -19.45
N LYS A 140 -0.49 -11.19 -19.53
CA LYS A 140 -1.50 -12.26 -19.57
C LYS A 140 -2.32 -12.35 -18.27
N HIS A 141 -1.72 -12.05 -17.13
CA HIS A 141 -2.37 -12.08 -15.82
C HIS A 141 -3.00 -10.74 -15.42
N GLY A 142 -2.92 -9.70 -16.27
CA GLY A 142 -3.38 -8.35 -15.92
C GLY A 142 -2.56 -7.68 -14.81
N ILE A 143 -1.37 -8.21 -14.49
CA ILE A 143 -0.44 -7.65 -13.52
C ILE A 143 0.35 -6.52 -14.18
N LYS A 144 0.40 -5.35 -13.55
CA LYS A 144 1.14 -4.20 -14.08
C LYS A 144 2.60 -4.24 -13.63
N LEU A 145 3.52 -4.36 -14.59
CA LEU A 145 4.95 -4.33 -14.34
C LEU A 145 5.50 -2.90 -14.34
N ILE A 146 6.03 -2.48 -13.20
CA ILE A 146 6.61 -1.17 -12.95
C ILE A 146 8.13 -1.32 -12.80
N ILE A 147 8.87 -0.58 -13.61
CA ILE A 147 10.31 -0.69 -13.79
C ILE A 147 10.94 0.70 -13.65
N SER A 148 12.00 0.80 -12.85
CA SER A 148 12.90 1.97 -12.82
C SER A 148 14.28 1.59 -13.33
N ASN A 149 14.88 2.42 -14.19
CA ASN A 149 16.20 2.15 -14.76
C ASN A 149 17.20 3.28 -14.43
N SER A 150 18.26 3.06 -13.66
CA SER A 150 18.69 1.75 -13.14
C SER A 150 17.98 1.29 -11.88
N CYS A 151 17.41 2.20 -11.10
CA CYS A 151 16.90 1.91 -9.76
C CYS A 151 15.77 2.85 -9.30
N PHE A 152 15.12 2.54 -8.17
CA PHE A 152 14.03 3.33 -7.60
C PHE A 152 14.39 4.80 -7.32
N GLU A 153 15.66 5.13 -7.09
CA GLU A 153 16.11 6.52 -6.93
C GLU A 153 15.81 7.41 -8.14
N ILE A 154 15.62 6.83 -9.33
CA ILE A 154 15.18 7.56 -10.51
C ILE A 154 13.79 8.16 -10.29
N TRP A 155 12.87 7.39 -9.69
CA TRP A 155 11.55 7.90 -9.31
C TRP A 155 11.66 9.02 -8.26
N LEU A 156 12.51 8.84 -7.25
CA LEU A 156 12.75 9.84 -6.21
C LEU A 156 13.37 11.14 -6.76
N TYR A 157 14.27 11.02 -7.73
CA TYR A 157 14.89 12.13 -8.44
C TYR A 157 13.83 12.98 -9.17
N TYR A 158 12.87 12.34 -9.85
CA TYR A 158 11.81 13.08 -10.54
C TYR A 158 10.79 13.75 -9.62
N GLY A 159 10.75 13.40 -8.34
CA GLY A 159 10.06 14.22 -7.33
C GLY A 159 10.70 15.59 -7.09
N LYS A 160 11.94 15.81 -7.53
CA LYS A 160 12.73 17.03 -7.26
C LYS A 160 13.21 17.76 -8.51
N PHE A 161 13.38 17.06 -9.62
CA PHE A 161 13.94 17.59 -10.86
C PHE A 161 13.06 17.21 -12.06
N SER A 162 12.96 18.10 -13.04
CA SER A 162 12.15 17.92 -14.25
C SER A 162 12.94 17.44 -15.47
N GLU A 163 14.27 17.50 -15.40
CA GLU A 163 15.19 17.16 -16.51
C GLU A 163 15.93 15.86 -16.21
N GLN A 164 16.56 15.23 -17.20
CA GLN A 164 17.44 14.08 -16.94
C GLN A 164 18.71 14.51 -16.18
N PRO A 165 19.35 13.60 -15.42
CA PRO A 165 20.55 13.90 -14.64
C PRO A 165 21.80 14.05 -15.53
N THR A 166 21.94 15.17 -16.23
CA THR A 166 23.03 15.42 -17.20
C THR A 166 24.41 15.59 -16.55
N ASP A 167 24.48 15.92 -15.26
CA ASP A 167 25.72 16.05 -14.51
C ASP A 167 26.10 14.78 -13.73
N PHE A 168 25.34 13.69 -13.90
CA PHE A 168 25.72 12.38 -13.37
C PHE A 168 26.75 11.70 -14.27
N SER A 169 27.91 11.35 -13.70
CA SER A 169 28.93 10.58 -14.40
C SER A 169 28.58 9.08 -14.36
N ILE A 170 28.20 8.52 -15.51
CA ILE A 170 27.86 7.11 -15.66
C ILE A 170 29.12 6.26 -15.48
N PRO A 171 29.19 5.35 -14.48
CA PRO A 171 30.30 4.42 -14.35
C PRO A 171 30.43 3.48 -15.55
N GLU A 172 31.66 3.10 -15.92
CA GLU A 172 31.91 2.11 -17.00
C GLU A 172 31.27 0.76 -16.70
N ASN A 173 31.29 0.34 -15.43
CA ASN A 173 30.59 -0.86 -15.00
C ASN A 173 29.11 -0.54 -14.78
N TYR A 174 28.25 -1.01 -15.70
CA TYR A 174 26.80 -0.81 -15.68
C TYR A 174 26.16 -1.25 -14.35
N LEU A 175 26.66 -2.31 -13.71
CA LEU A 175 26.16 -2.82 -12.43
C LEU A 175 26.42 -1.88 -11.24
N LYS A 176 27.28 -0.87 -11.43
CA LYS A 176 27.55 0.16 -10.42
C LYS A 176 26.71 1.42 -10.61
N ILE A 177 25.91 1.52 -11.67
CA ILE A 177 25.10 2.72 -11.94
C ILE A 177 24.13 2.97 -10.78
N SER A 178 23.40 1.95 -10.31
CA SER A 178 22.43 2.06 -9.21
C SER A 178 23.07 2.62 -7.92
N SER A 179 24.21 2.06 -7.51
CA SER A 179 24.93 2.52 -6.31
C SER A 179 25.55 3.91 -6.48
N ALA A 180 26.11 4.21 -7.65
CA ALA A 180 26.64 5.53 -7.96
C ALA A 180 25.52 6.59 -7.98
N PHE A 181 24.36 6.26 -8.55
CA PHE A 181 23.22 7.17 -8.64
C PHE A 181 22.64 7.48 -7.25
N LYS A 182 22.57 6.48 -6.36
CA LYS A 182 22.20 6.67 -4.95
C LYS A 182 23.07 7.71 -4.25
N ASN A 183 24.39 7.61 -4.43
CA ASN A 183 25.35 8.57 -3.86
C ASN A 183 25.20 9.96 -4.49
N TYR A 184 25.08 10.02 -5.81
CA TYR A 184 24.85 11.25 -6.56
C TYR A 184 23.59 11.98 -6.07
N LEU A 185 22.45 11.29 -5.98
CA LEU A 185 21.20 11.88 -5.51
C LEU A 185 21.31 12.38 -4.05
N GLY A 186 22.00 11.63 -3.20
CA GLY A 186 22.27 12.02 -1.80
C GLY A 186 23.10 13.30 -1.67
N GLY A 187 24.04 13.54 -2.60
CA GLY A 187 24.80 14.79 -2.66
C GLY A 187 24.07 15.93 -3.36
N LYS A 188 23.21 15.62 -4.35
CA LYS A 188 22.49 16.59 -5.16
C LYS A 188 21.37 17.31 -4.40
N VAL A 189 20.68 16.60 -3.52
CA VAL A 189 19.61 17.17 -2.67
C VAL A 189 20.16 17.39 -1.27
N LYS A 190 20.17 18.65 -0.80
CA LYS A 190 20.65 18.98 0.55
C LYS A 190 19.83 18.22 1.60
N GLY A 191 20.49 17.36 2.38
CA GLY A 191 19.84 16.48 3.36
C GLY A 191 19.33 15.14 2.82
N GLY A 192 19.55 14.86 1.53
CA GLY A 192 19.12 13.65 0.83
C GLY A 192 17.61 13.61 0.55
N VAL A 193 17.18 12.60 -0.20
CA VAL A 193 15.75 12.33 -0.42
C VAL A 193 15.30 11.24 0.55
N ASN A 194 14.50 11.62 1.54
CA ASN A 194 13.90 10.68 2.48
C ASN A 194 12.68 9.99 1.82
N PRO A 195 12.72 8.67 1.58
CA PRO A 195 11.65 7.97 0.88
C PRO A 195 10.28 8.15 1.56
N LYS A 196 10.25 8.21 2.90
CA LYS A 196 9.01 8.38 3.69
C LYS A 196 8.26 9.66 3.35
N TYR A 197 8.97 10.71 2.99
CA TYR A 197 8.39 12.03 2.71
C TYR A 197 8.32 12.32 1.21
N ALA A 198 9.01 11.55 0.37
CA ALA A 198 8.99 11.74 -1.08
C ALA A 198 7.60 11.53 -1.70
N ILE A 199 6.70 10.80 -1.04
CA ILE A 199 5.31 10.66 -1.47
C ILE A 199 4.56 12.00 -1.55
N PHE A 200 4.98 13.03 -0.80
CA PHE A 200 4.38 14.37 -0.88
C PHE A 200 4.68 15.07 -2.22
N ASP A 201 5.74 14.65 -2.92
CA ASP A 201 6.11 15.18 -4.22
C ASP A 201 5.49 14.38 -5.39
N ILE A 202 4.55 13.46 -5.12
CA ILE A 202 4.00 12.52 -6.11
C ILE A 202 3.49 13.19 -7.38
N GLN A 203 2.88 14.38 -7.29
CA GLN A 203 2.39 15.11 -8.48
C GLN A 203 3.54 15.58 -9.38
N PHE A 204 4.61 16.10 -8.79
CA PHE A 204 5.82 16.46 -9.53
C PHE A 204 6.50 15.23 -10.10
N ALA A 205 6.63 14.16 -9.31
CA ALA A 205 7.21 12.89 -9.75
C ALA A 205 6.46 12.30 -10.95
N ILE A 206 5.11 12.31 -10.93
CA ILE A 206 4.27 11.90 -12.06
C ILE A 206 4.59 12.74 -13.30
N GLN A 207 4.49 14.07 -13.18
CA GLN A 207 4.67 14.98 -14.31
C GLN A 207 6.06 14.84 -14.94
N ASN A 208 7.10 14.88 -14.10
CA ASN A 208 8.49 14.87 -14.52
C ASN A 208 8.90 13.52 -15.13
N ALA A 209 8.60 12.41 -14.44
CA ALA A 209 8.95 11.08 -14.93
C ALA A 209 8.21 10.75 -16.24
N ARG A 210 6.94 11.14 -16.37
CA ARG A 210 6.15 10.93 -17.59
C ARG A 210 6.67 11.75 -18.77
N ALA A 211 7.08 12.99 -18.53
CA ALA A 211 7.56 13.89 -19.59
C ALA A 211 8.85 13.39 -20.26
N ILE A 212 9.72 12.73 -19.49
CA ILE A 212 11.03 12.25 -19.97
C ILE A 212 11.03 10.75 -20.31
N TYR A 213 9.93 10.04 -20.04
CA TYR A 213 9.87 8.58 -20.13
C TYR A 213 10.16 8.09 -21.54
N GLN A 214 11.12 7.17 -21.63
CA GLN A 214 11.44 6.44 -22.85
C GLN A 214 11.62 4.96 -22.53
N GLU A 215 11.33 4.11 -23.50
CA GLU A 215 11.52 2.66 -23.41
C GLU A 215 12.20 2.12 -24.67
N ASP A 216 12.86 0.97 -24.54
CA ASP A 216 13.45 0.26 -25.66
C ASP A 216 12.38 -0.48 -26.49
N LYS A 217 12.81 -1.16 -27.56
CA LYS A 217 11.91 -1.95 -28.43
C LYS A 217 11.19 -3.11 -27.71
N ASN A 218 11.66 -3.51 -26.54
CA ASN A 218 11.05 -4.54 -25.70
C ASN A 218 10.16 -3.92 -24.60
N GLY A 219 10.07 -2.59 -24.60
CA GLY A 219 9.35 -1.77 -23.65
C GLY A 219 10.00 -1.65 -22.27
N ILE A 220 11.27 -2.01 -22.13
CA ILE A 220 12.01 -1.77 -20.88
C ILE A 220 12.41 -0.29 -20.84
N PRO A 221 12.20 0.43 -19.72
CA PRO A 221 12.61 1.83 -19.62
C PRO A 221 14.09 2.01 -19.96
N LEU A 222 14.42 3.04 -20.75
CA LEU A 222 15.81 3.45 -21.00
C LEU A 222 16.45 3.96 -19.72
N LEU A 223 17.79 4.08 -19.70
CA LEU A 223 18.50 4.62 -18.54
C LEU A 223 17.94 6.00 -18.15
N PHE A 224 17.76 6.21 -16.85
CA PHE A 224 17.08 7.34 -16.22
C PHE A 224 15.57 7.44 -16.51
N SER A 225 14.93 6.43 -17.07
CA SER A 225 13.47 6.38 -17.23
C SER A 225 12.83 5.46 -16.20
N THR A 226 11.60 5.78 -15.81
CA THR A 226 10.77 4.96 -14.93
C THR A 226 9.31 5.07 -15.34
N ASN A 227 8.59 3.93 -15.40
CA ASN A 227 7.14 3.94 -15.62
C ASN A 227 6.35 3.95 -14.31
N MET A 228 7.00 4.24 -13.18
CA MET A 228 6.39 4.36 -11.85
C MET A 228 5.26 5.41 -11.79
N TYR A 229 5.26 6.38 -12.72
CA TYR A 229 4.15 7.31 -12.88
C TYR A 229 2.81 6.59 -13.16
N LEU A 230 2.78 5.41 -13.79
CA LEU A 230 1.54 4.66 -14.04
C LEU A 230 0.90 4.14 -12.75
N LEU A 231 1.71 3.70 -11.79
CA LEU A 231 1.26 3.29 -10.46
C LEU A 231 0.80 4.53 -9.68
N ALA A 232 1.62 5.59 -9.68
CA ALA A 232 1.32 6.83 -8.99
C ALA A 232 0.04 7.52 -9.51
N GLU A 233 -0.19 7.56 -10.82
CA GLU A 233 -1.43 8.06 -11.45
C GLU A 233 -2.65 7.22 -11.04
N SER A 234 -2.46 5.90 -10.85
CA SER A 234 -3.53 5.02 -10.36
C SER A 234 -3.84 5.25 -8.88
N LEU A 235 -2.85 5.64 -8.07
CA LEU A 235 -3.04 5.94 -6.64
C LEU A 235 -3.66 7.32 -6.39
N LEU A 236 -3.20 8.33 -7.15
CA LEU A 236 -3.44 9.74 -6.84
C LEU A 236 -4.92 10.09 -6.59
N PRO A 237 -5.92 9.63 -7.37
CA PRO A 237 -7.32 9.92 -7.13
C PRO A 237 -7.86 9.44 -5.76
N HIS A 238 -7.21 8.46 -5.15
CA HIS A 238 -7.62 7.85 -3.88
C HIS A 238 -6.90 8.42 -2.66
N ILE A 239 -5.82 9.18 -2.87
CA ILE A 239 -4.97 9.70 -1.77
C ILE A 239 -4.83 11.22 -1.78
N LYS A 240 -5.21 11.90 -2.87
CA LYS A 240 -4.92 13.32 -3.08
C LYS A 240 -5.46 14.23 -1.97
N ASP A 241 -6.69 14.00 -1.52
CA ASP A 241 -7.35 14.89 -0.57
C ASP A 241 -6.69 14.79 0.81
N GLU A 242 -6.46 13.59 1.30
CA GLU A 242 -5.80 13.33 2.58
C GLU A 242 -4.31 13.71 2.55
N LEU A 243 -3.62 13.44 1.43
CA LEU A 243 -2.24 13.84 1.25
C LEU A 243 -2.08 15.36 1.25
N SER A 244 -3.01 16.10 0.63
CA SER A 244 -2.99 17.57 0.62
C SER A 244 -3.16 18.16 2.01
N LYS A 245 -4.03 17.57 2.85
CA LYS A 245 -4.19 17.97 4.26
C LYS A 245 -2.90 17.78 5.05
N LEU A 246 -2.26 16.61 4.91
CA LEU A 246 -0.98 16.33 5.58
C LEU A 246 0.13 17.30 5.15
N ILE A 247 0.17 17.70 3.88
CA ILE A 247 1.16 18.68 3.41
C ILE A 247 0.95 20.04 4.09
N THR A 248 -0.29 20.49 4.24
CA THR A 248 -0.61 21.74 4.94
C THR A 248 -0.24 21.65 6.43
N GLU A 249 -0.64 20.59 7.12
CA GLU A 249 -0.33 20.38 8.55
C GLU A 249 1.17 20.34 8.87
N ASN A 250 2.00 19.89 7.93
CA ASN A 250 3.46 19.86 8.10
C ASN A 250 4.14 21.18 7.74
N LYS A 251 3.46 22.12 7.06
CA LYS A 251 3.99 23.47 6.77
C LYS A 251 3.75 24.45 7.92
N ASP A 252 2.76 24.18 8.76
CA ASP A 252 2.40 25.00 9.93
C ASP A 252 3.19 24.61 11.20
N ARG A 253 4.22 23.76 11.08
CA ARG A 253 5.13 23.31 12.15
C ARG A 253 6.56 23.75 11.84
#